data_AF-A0A7D3WP08-F1
#
_entry.id   AF-A0A7D3WP08-F1
#
_cell.length_a   1.000
_cell.length_b   1.000
_cell.length_c   1.000
_cell.angle_alpha   90.00
_cell.angle_beta   90.00
_cell.angle_gamma   90.00
#
_symmetry.space_group_name_H-M   'P 1'
#
loop_
_entity.id
_entity.type
_entity.pdbx_description
1 polymer ?
#
loop_
_entity_poly.entity_id
_entity_poly.type
_entity_poly.pdbx_seq_one_letter_code
_entity_poly.pdbx_strand_id
1 'polypeptide(L)'
;MFVNSALNLQLEGQLTENIHLTAAISDQNVPFQPEGNTQTLQQFDKIYITLTGPQWNLTAGDVVLRNKPDYFLRYYKNIQGAAIEANLGRPARSRCRLAPPTTASATRRPRPLQPTPTA
;
A
#
# COMPACT_ATOMS: atom_id res chain seq x y z
N MET A 1 33.78 -30.03 14.45
CA MET A 1 33.39 -29.67 13.07
C MET A 1 31.97 -29.11 13.15
N PHE A 2 31.77 -27.82 12.89
CA PHE A 2 30.42 -27.24 12.79
C PHE A 2 30.03 -27.21 11.31
N VAL A 3 28.92 -27.85 10.95
CA VAL A 3 28.33 -27.71 9.61
C VAL A 3 27.47 -26.45 9.61
N ASN A 4 27.91 -25.43 8.88
CA ASN A 4 27.09 -24.27 8.59
C ASN A 4 26.33 -24.58 7.30
N SER A 5 25.09 -25.04 7.43
CA SER A 5 24.20 -25.26 6.30
C SER A 5 23.40 -23.98 6.08
N ALA A 6 23.56 -23.37 4.91
CA ALA A 6 22.72 -22.27 4.44
C ALA A 6 21.97 -22.75 3.19
N LEU A 7 20.65 -22.64 3.21
CA LEU A 7 19.80 -22.99 2.07
C LEU A 7 19.44 -21.71 1.32
N ASN A 8 19.69 -21.68 0.01
CA ASN A 8 19.21 -20.63 -0.87
C ASN A 8 18.82 -21.27 -2.20
N LEU A 9 17.53 -21.51 -2.36
CA LEU A 9 16.93 -22.08 -3.55
C LEU A 9 16.08 -21.02 -4.22
N GLN A 10 16.33 -20.77 -5.49
CA GLN A 10 15.54 -19.88 -6.33
C GLN A 10 15.16 -20.66 -7.58
N LEU A 11 13.87 -20.64 -7.91
CA LEU A 11 13.31 -21.30 -9.07
C LEU A 11 12.53 -20.27 -9.87
N GLU A 12 12.88 -20.11 -11.13
CA GLU A 12 12.23 -19.18 -12.04
C GLU A 12 11.94 -19.88 -13.37
N GLY A 13 10.76 -19.63 -13.93
CA GLY A 13 10.37 -20.27 -15.18
C GLY A 13 9.08 -19.71 -15.75
N GLN A 14 8.91 -19.85 -17.07
CA GLN A 14 7.64 -19.57 -17.72
C GLN A 14 6.80 -20.84 -17.69
N LEU A 15 5.65 -20.79 -17.02
CA LEU A 15 4.70 -21.91 -16.98
C LEU A 15 3.85 -21.95 -18.25
N THR A 16 3.62 -20.77 -18.84
CA THR A 16 2.89 -20.54 -20.10
C THR A 16 3.37 -19.20 -20.68
N GLU A 17 3.05 -18.90 -21.94
CA GLU A 17 3.42 -17.62 -22.60
C GLU A 17 3.05 -16.35 -21.80
N ASN A 18 2.03 -16.44 -20.95
CA ASN A 18 1.51 -15.32 -20.17
C ASN A 18 1.65 -15.50 -18.64
N ILE A 19 2.32 -16.57 -18.18
CA ILE A 19 2.42 -16.89 -16.74
C ILE A 19 3.88 -17.17 -16.38
N HIS A 20 4.41 -16.36 -15.47
CA HIS A 20 5.76 -16.53 -14.92
C HIS A 20 5.70 -17.04 -13.48
N LEU A 21 6.45 -18.09 -13.19
CA LEU A 21 6.61 -18.68 -11.87
C LEU A 21 7.95 -18.26 -11.28
N THR A 22 7.93 -17.73 -10.06
CA THR A 22 9.10 -17.35 -9.28
C THR A 22 8.94 -17.89 -7.86
N ALA A 23 9.81 -18.79 -7.42
CA ALA A 23 9.82 -19.33 -6.07
C ALA A 23 11.18 -19.12 -5.42
N ALA A 24 11.19 -18.80 -4.13
CA ALA A 24 12.42 -18.73 -3.36
C ALA A 24 12.22 -19.35 -1.97
N ILE A 25 13.21 -20.15 -1.58
CA ILE A 25 13.30 -20.78 -0.26
C ILE A 25 14.69 -20.48 0.29
N SER A 26 14.75 -19.77 1.41
CA SER A 26 16.01 -19.47 2.09
C SER A 26 15.93 -19.74 3.59
N ASP A 27 16.90 -20.49 4.09
CA ASP A 27 17.18 -20.76 5.51
C ASP A 27 18.54 -20.10 5.81
N GLN A 28 18.48 -18.83 6.19
CA GLN A 28 19.67 -18.01 6.45
C GLN A 28 19.51 -17.29 7.78
N ASN A 29 20.17 -17.85 8.79
CA ASN A 29 20.27 -17.26 10.11
C ASN A 29 21.24 -16.07 10.06
N VAL A 30 20.71 -14.85 9.93
CA VAL A 30 21.53 -13.63 10.04
C VAL A 30 21.96 -13.48 11.50
N PRO A 31 23.28 -13.48 11.81
CA PRO A 31 23.71 -13.30 13.19
C PRO A 31 23.39 -11.87 13.64
N PHE A 32 22.42 -11.72 14.54
CA PHE A 32 22.23 -10.48 15.27
C PHE A 32 22.98 -10.55 16.60
N GLN A 33 23.57 -9.43 17.02
CA GLN A 33 24.21 -9.32 18.33
C GLN A 33 23.25 -8.57 19.26
N PRO A 34 22.68 -9.24 20.28
CA PRO A 34 21.83 -8.60 21.28
C PRO A 34 22.71 -7.82 22.28
N GLU A 35 23.16 -6.63 21.91
CA GLU A 35 23.76 -5.70 22.87
C GLU A 35 22.63 -5.07 23.72
N GLY A 36 22.16 -5.81 24.74
CA GLY A 36 21.63 -5.21 25.97
C GLY A 36 20.12 -4.96 26.12
N ASN A 37 19.22 -5.43 25.24
CA ASN A 37 17.78 -5.40 25.50
C ASN A 37 17.04 -6.50 24.71
N THR A 38 16.02 -7.14 25.29
CA THR A 38 15.26 -8.24 24.69
C THR A 38 14.51 -7.78 23.44
N GLN A 39 15.09 -7.97 22.27
CA GLN A 39 14.35 -8.03 21.02
C GLN A 39 14.77 -9.27 20.26
N THR A 40 13.80 -10.15 20.07
CA THR A 40 13.89 -11.45 19.43
C THR A 40 14.52 -11.34 18.04
N LEU A 41 15.50 -12.21 17.76
CA LEU A 41 15.96 -12.53 16.41
C LEU A 41 14.75 -12.88 15.53
N GLN A 42 14.39 -12.00 14.60
CA GLN A 42 13.59 -12.43 13.46
C GLN A 42 14.52 -13.18 12.52
N GLN A 43 14.58 -14.51 12.70
CA GLN A 43 15.05 -15.41 11.66
C GLN A 43 14.16 -15.19 10.44
N PHE A 44 14.75 -14.64 9.37
CA PHE A 44 14.03 -14.37 8.14
C PHE A 44 14.15 -15.59 7.22
N ASP A 45 13.44 -16.66 7.57
CA ASP A 45 13.21 -17.74 6.63
C ASP A 45 12.25 -17.20 5.57
N LYS A 46 12.66 -17.21 4.31
CA LYS A 46 11.85 -16.70 3.20
C LYS A 46 11.35 -17.88 2.40
N ILE A 47 10.07 -18.19 2.52
CA ILE A 47 9.42 -19.26 1.76
C ILE A 47 8.26 -18.63 0.98
N TYR A 48 8.43 -18.48 -0.33
CA TYR A 48 7.35 -17.99 -1.18
C TYR A 48 7.41 -18.55 -2.60
N ILE A 49 6.23 -18.55 -3.23
CA ILE A 49 5.99 -18.90 -4.61
C ILE A 49 5.10 -17.81 -5.20
N THR A 50 5.48 -17.26 -6.34
CA THR A 50 4.78 -16.17 -7.03
C THR A 50 4.46 -16.58 -8.45
N LEU A 51 3.21 -16.37 -8.85
CA LEU A 51 2.69 -16.58 -10.19
C LEU A 51 2.24 -15.23 -10.73
N THR A 52 3.00 -14.71 -11.70
CA THR A 52 2.74 -13.41 -12.32
C THR A 52 2.04 -13.62 -13.66
N GLY A 53 0.85 -13.07 -13.80
CA GLY A 53 0.11 -12.96 -15.06
C GLY A 53 -0.02 -11.51 -15.56
N PRO A 54 -0.70 -11.27 -16.69
CA PRO A 54 -0.73 -9.94 -17.31
C PRO A 54 -1.49 -8.87 -16.50
N GLN A 55 -2.52 -9.29 -15.75
CA GLN A 55 -3.40 -8.40 -14.98
C GLN A 55 -3.55 -8.83 -13.52
N TRP A 56 -2.90 -9.93 -13.14
CA TRP A 56 -3.01 -10.54 -11.83
C TRP A 56 -1.65 -11.05 -11.36
N ASN A 57 -1.45 -11.07 -10.05
CA ASN A 57 -0.29 -11.64 -9.39
C ASN A 57 -0.77 -12.47 -8.21
N LEU A 58 -0.30 -13.71 -8.09
CA LEU A 58 -0.65 -14.62 -7.01
C LEU A 58 0.62 -15.01 -6.26
N THR A 59 0.73 -14.64 -4.99
CA THR A 59 1.86 -15.00 -4.13
C THR A 59 1.38 -15.93 -3.03
N ALA A 60 1.99 -17.10 -2.88
CA ALA A 60 1.74 -18.08 -1.83
C ALA A 60 2.99 -18.26 -0.95
N GLY A 61 2.81 -18.47 0.35
CA GLY A 61 3.87 -18.61 1.34
C GLY A 61 3.71 -17.59 2.48
N ASP A 62 4.84 -17.06 2.95
CA ASP A 62 4.91 -16.14 4.08
C ASP A 62 4.68 -14.71 3.59
N VAL A 63 3.43 -14.37 3.29
CA VAL A 63 3.08 -13.07 2.73
C VAL A 63 2.75 -12.06 3.81
N VAL A 64 3.33 -10.87 3.70
CA VAL A 64 2.99 -9.74 4.56
C VAL A 64 1.84 -8.98 3.91
N LEU A 65 0.63 -9.12 4.46
CA LEU A 65 -0.52 -8.42 3.93
C LEU A 65 -0.44 -6.94 4.34
N ARG A 66 -0.26 -6.07 3.35
CA ARG A 66 -0.21 -4.61 3.54
C ARG A 66 -1.32 -3.97 2.72
N ASN A 67 -2.31 -3.39 3.38
CA ASN A 67 -3.36 -2.66 2.68
C ASN A 67 -2.91 -1.24 2.29
N LYS A 68 -3.51 -0.70 1.22
CA LYS A 68 -3.33 0.72 0.84
C LYS A 68 -3.79 1.63 2.00
N PRO A 69 -3.14 2.77 2.23
CA PRO A 69 -3.46 3.64 3.36
C PRO A 69 -4.85 4.25 3.16
N ASP A 70 -5.85 3.67 3.82
CA ASP A 70 -7.12 4.34 4.08
C ASP A 70 -7.00 5.13 5.40
N TYR A 71 -7.81 6.17 5.56
CA TYR A 71 -7.63 7.19 6.60
C TYR A 71 -7.78 6.64 8.03
N PHE A 72 -8.38 5.46 8.19
CA PHE A 72 -8.77 4.94 9.50
C PHE A 72 -8.29 3.53 9.86
N LEU A 73 -7.92 2.66 8.92
CA LEU A 73 -7.52 1.28 9.24
C LEU A 73 -6.23 0.87 8.53
N ARG A 74 -5.14 0.81 9.30
CA ARG A 74 -3.87 0.21 8.87
C ARG A 74 -3.78 -1.19 9.46
N TYR A 75 -3.91 -2.21 8.62
CA TYR A 75 -3.73 -3.60 9.01
C TYR A 75 -2.35 -4.08 8.54
N TYR A 76 -1.52 -4.51 9.49
CA TYR A 76 -0.22 -5.12 9.22
C TYR A 76 -0.21 -6.48 9.91
N LYS A 77 -0.38 -7.54 9.14
CA LYS A 77 -0.33 -8.91 9.67
C LYS A 77 0.49 -9.79 8.77
N ASN A 78 1.46 -10.47 9.36
CA ASN A 78 2.18 -11.56 8.71
C ASN A 78 1.24 -12.77 8.72
N ILE A 79 0.89 -13.27 7.54
CA ILE A 79 0.07 -14.46 7.41
C ILE A 79 0.83 -15.48 6.55
N GLN A 80 0.76 -16.74 6.96
CA GLN A 80 1.11 -17.84 6.08
C GLN A 80 -0.14 -18.15 5.27
N GLY A 81 -0.05 -18.04 3.95
CA GLY A 81 -1.21 -18.20 3.08
C GLY A 81 -0.93 -17.79 1.65
N ALA A 82 -1.97 -17.36 0.95
CA ALA A 82 -1.84 -16.85 -0.40
C ALA A 82 -2.51 -15.48 -0.52
N ALA A 83 -1.88 -14.59 -1.28
CA ALA A 83 -2.37 -13.27 -1.64
C ALA A 83 -2.53 -13.20 -3.15
N ILE A 84 -3.66 -12.63 -3.59
CA ILE A 84 -3.92 -12.37 -5.00
C ILE A 84 -4.14 -10.88 -5.20
N GLU A 85 -3.41 -10.32 -6.14
CA GLU A 85 -3.51 -8.92 -6.54
C GLU A 85 -3.99 -8.86 -7.98
N ALA A 86 -5.13 -8.21 -8.23
CA ALA A 86 -5.64 -8.00 -9.57
C ALA A 86 -5.77 -6.50 -9.86
N ASN A 87 -5.22 -6.07 -11.00
CA ASN A 87 -5.34 -4.69 -11.46
C ASN A 87 -6.67 -4.51 -12.21
N LEU A 88 -7.76 -4.35 -11.46
CA LEU A 88 -9.03 -3.91 -12.04
C LEU A 88 -8.93 -2.42 -12.34
N GLY A 89 -8.97 -2.06 -13.62
CA GLY A 89 -9.00 -0.68 -14.09
C GLY A 89 -10.09 0.11 -13.36
N ARG A 90 -9.72 1.26 -12.78
CA ARG A 90 -10.64 2.08 -11.99
C ARG A 90 -11.84 2.51 -12.85
N PRO A 91 -13.09 2.43 -12.35
CA PRO A 91 -14.21 3.05 -13.02
C PRO A 91 -13.97 4.57 -13.09
N ALA A 92 -14.07 5.12 -14.29
CA ALA A 92 -13.89 6.55 -14.54
C ALA A 92 -14.90 7.34 -13.68
N ARG A 93 -14.39 8.04 -12.67
CA ARG A 93 -15.20 8.87 -11.78
C ARG A 93 -15.63 10.11 -12.58
N SER A 94 -16.84 10.07 -13.13
CA SER A 94 -17.47 11.21 -13.82
C SER A 94 -17.43 12.42 -12.90
N ARG A 95 -16.68 13.46 -13.29
CA ARG A 95 -16.63 14.73 -12.56
C ARG A 95 -18.02 15.36 -12.62
N CYS A 96 -18.81 15.22 -11.56
CA CYS A 96 -19.99 16.05 -11.35
C CYS A 96 -19.50 17.50 -11.17
N ARG A 97 -19.58 18.26 -12.26
CA ARG A 97 -19.32 19.69 -12.29
C ARG A 97 -20.52 20.38 -11.64
N LEU A 98 -20.43 20.59 -10.33
CA LEU A 98 -21.42 21.37 -9.59
C LEU A 98 -21.25 22.84 -9.99
N ALA A 99 -22.26 23.43 -10.63
CA ALA A 99 -22.29 24.86 -10.90
C ALA A 99 -22.60 25.61 -9.59
N PRO A 100 -21.89 26.71 -9.27
CA PRO A 100 -22.21 27.48 -8.07
C PRO A 100 -23.55 28.22 -8.23
N PRO A 101 -24.36 28.32 -7.16
CA PRO A 101 -25.56 29.14 -7.17
C PRO A 101 -25.16 30.62 -7.22
N THR A 102 -25.61 31.33 -8.26
CA THR A 102 -25.44 32.78 -8.39
C THR A 102 -26.26 33.48 -7.31
N THR A 103 -25.62 33.88 -6.21
CA THR A 103 -26.25 34.76 -5.21
C THR A 103 -26.25 36.18 -5.74
N ALA A 104 -27.42 36.68 -6.10
CA ALA A 104 -27.64 38.08 -6.48
C ALA A 104 -27.26 39.00 -5.32
N SER A 105 -26.26 39.86 -5.53
CA SER A 105 -25.82 40.88 -4.59
C SER A 105 -26.84 42.02 -4.53
N ALA A 106 -27.54 42.12 -3.40
CA ALA A 106 -28.46 43.21 -3.10
C ALA A 106 -27.69 44.53 -2.87
N THR A 107 -27.87 45.48 -3.79
CA THR A 107 -27.35 46.86 -3.71
C THR A 107 -27.94 47.58 -2.50
N ARG A 108 -27.13 47.76 -1.46
CA ARG A 108 -27.46 48.61 -0.31
C ARG A 108 -27.02 50.05 -0.61
N ARG A 109 -27.96 50.91 -0.99
CA ARG A 109 -27.71 52.36 -1.15
C ARG A 109 -27.27 52.98 0.19
N PRO A 110 -26.25 53.86 0.22
CA PRO A 110 -25.89 54.58 1.44
C PRO A 110 -26.91 55.71 1.73
N ARG A 111 -27.23 55.88 3.01
CA ARG A 111 -28.08 56.94 3.58
C ARG A 111 -27.31 58.28 3.53
N PRO A 112 -27.91 59.42 3.12
CA PRO A 112 -27.20 60.69 3.01
C PRO A 112 -26.88 61.30 4.40
N LEU A 113 -25.71 61.94 4.49
CA LEU A 113 -25.22 62.70 5.65
C LEU A 113 -25.94 64.06 5.71
N GLN A 114 -26.46 64.44 6.89
CA GLN A 114 -26.93 65.81 7.14
C GLN A 114 -25.74 66.72 7.54
N PRO A 115 -25.68 67.98 7.11
CA PRO A 115 -24.63 68.91 7.52
C PRO A 115 -24.89 69.50 8.92
N THR A 116 -23.84 69.56 9.74
CA THR A 116 -23.79 70.28 11.02
C THR A 116 -23.80 71.80 10.78
N PRO A 117 -24.53 72.61 11.58
CA PRO A 117 -24.54 74.05 11.44
C PRO A 117 -23.24 74.67 11.98
N THR A 118 -22.68 75.65 11.24
CA THR A 118 -21.62 76.53 11.73
C THR A 118 -22.21 77.92 11.98
N ALA A 119 -22.02 78.38 13.22
CA ALA A 119 -22.11 79.71 13.83
C ALA A 119 -22.91 80.82 13.11
#